data_AF-A0A524CAE8-F1
#
_entry.id   AF-A0A524CAE8-F1
#
_cell.length_a   1.000
_cell.length_b   1.000
_cell.length_c   1.000
_cell.angle_alpha   90.00
_cell.angle_beta   90.00
_cell.angle_gamma   90.00
#
_symmetry.space_group_name_H-M   'P 1'
#
loop_
_entity.id
_entity.type
_entity.pdbx_description
1 polymer ?
#
loop_
_entity_poly.entity_id
_entity_poly.type
_entity_poly.pdbx_seq_one_letter_code
_entity_poly.pdbx_strand_id
1 'polypeptide(L)'
;MNDNEMITIYLDSPLLLNQEITITFTHTYVNVPIYYYAGTDQQVDYSLNPFPVLPYKTEKQVRSIFRMPETAEVTVYDQVGDTGALIADFIVSYDISESFELEYLDPWLENLQNDEKEITITFLDNEMTKMQIDSVEREIFISAWGIIRITEKILIENIGLLPIPSFTFNIPKISKNLRTYDEIGDLEISDLSQKLFYPKLYSFTINLVGNRARLAPGSKFEFFIEYELSFEDYASLNWFEQSVEIDLFTTSHEFYVLQENTNLVIGGCNSIKSISVNPDAVINSRGSTTLTYYSTNRSPFETFLIQFTFSVDVFNLLLRPLIIMIIIALLSSLYVVFLKMRKGKEEREEIGAKFIPFNEIREFCSLYEEKNALTLEIRRAEGQAKRKKMAKKTYKNVLTKNSAKIDQIKQEIIPFKQTLVDTNETFENIVKKLDVLDAERISVNDSLNLLETRYKRGRLPSKAAYQKLSDDFVKRRKKIDRTIDKLIQQLRSYLL
;
A
#
# COMPACT_ATOMS: atom_id res chain seq x y z
N MET A 1 46.56 -15.30 -50.49
CA MET A 1 45.51 -14.28 -50.34
C MET A 1 44.82 -14.63 -49.05
N ASN A 2 45.21 -13.98 -47.96
CA ASN A 2 44.57 -14.22 -46.67
C ASN A 2 43.18 -13.59 -46.72
N ASP A 3 42.17 -14.34 -46.32
CA ASP A 3 40.76 -13.91 -46.26
C ASP A 3 40.56 -12.95 -45.08
N ASN A 4 41.20 -11.79 -45.15
CA ASN A 4 41.01 -10.74 -44.15
C ASN A 4 39.65 -10.08 -44.39
N GLU A 5 38.74 -10.19 -43.43
CA GLU A 5 37.51 -9.43 -43.45
C GLU A 5 37.81 -7.95 -43.17
N MET A 6 37.25 -7.06 -43.99
CA MET A 6 37.52 -5.63 -43.94
C MET A 6 36.26 -4.85 -43.57
N ILE A 7 36.41 -3.93 -42.62
CA ILE A 7 35.40 -2.93 -42.31
C ILE A 7 35.69 -1.69 -43.15
N THR A 8 34.69 -1.27 -43.95
CA THR A 8 34.78 -0.03 -44.73
C THR A 8 34.14 1.11 -43.95
N ILE A 9 34.87 2.22 -43.80
CA ILE A 9 34.40 3.41 -43.09
C ILE A 9 34.15 4.50 -44.11
N TYR A 10 32.93 5.02 -44.12
CA TYR A 10 32.54 6.14 -44.98
C TYR A 10 32.63 7.43 -44.18
N LEU A 11 33.33 8.42 -44.73
CA LEU A 11 33.40 9.76 -44.16
C LEU A 11 32.26 10.61 -44.70
N ASP A 12 31.66 11.43 -43.84
CA ASP A 12 30.59 12.37 -44.21
C ASP A 12 31.04 13.40 -45.25
N SER A 13 32.35 13.63 -45.36
CA SER A 13 32.93 14.50 -46.38
C SER A 13 34.24 13.88 -46.92
N PRO A 14 34.51 14.02 -48.22
CA PRO A 14 35.75 13.53 -48.79
C PRO A 14 36.95 14.27 -48.19
N LEU A 15 38.02 13.53 -47.89
CA LEU A 15 39.29 14.10 -47.48
C LEU A 15 39.93 14.85 -48.65
N LEU A 16 40.35 16.08 -48.40
CA LEU A 16 41.16 16.84 -49.36
C LEU A 16 42.62 16.34 -49.32
N LEU A 17 43.36 16.63 -50.40
CA LEU A 17 44.78 16.30 -50.48
C LEU A 17 45.54 16.97 -49.32
N ASN A 18 46.35 16.21 -48.59
CA ASN A 18 47.13 16.63 -47.41
C ASN A 18 46.30 17.05 -46.18
N GLN A 19 45.01 16.70 -46.13
CA GLN A 19 44.21 16.87 -44.93
C GLN A 19 44.44 15.71 -43.95
N GLU A 20 44.70 16.03 -42.69
CA GLU A 20 44.82 15.04 -41.61
C GLU A 20 43.47 14.82 -40.94
N ILE A 21 43.19 13.57 -40.58
CA ILE A 21 42.02 13.18 -39.78
C ILE A 21 42.46 12.17 -38.73
N THR A 22 41.89 12.30 -37.53
CA THR A 22 42.09 11.33 -36.45
C THR A 22 40.85 10.47 -36.36
N ILE A 23 41.03 9.15 -36.42
CA ILE A 23 39.97 8.17 -36.28
C ILE A 23 40.33 7.25 -35.12
N THR A 24 39.37 7.04 -34.21
CA THR A 24 39.55 6.19 -33.03
C THR A 24 38.65 4.96 -33.16
N PHE A 25 39.23 3.79 -32.95
CA PHE A 25 38.51 2.52 -32.97
C PHE A 25 38.46 1.92 -31.56
N THR A 26 37.37 1.24 -31.24
CA THR A 26 37.23 0.48 -30.00
C THR A 26 36.64 -0.88 -30.35
N HIS A 27 37.42 -1.93 -30.17
CA HIS A 27 37.02 -3.30 -30.45
C HIS A 27 36.98 -4.10 -29.15
N THR A 28 36.08 -5.07 -29.07
CA THR A 28 36.03 -6.05 -27.97
C THR A 28 36.16 -7.43 -28.58
N TYR A 29 37.08 -8.23 -28.05
CA TYR A 29 37.30 -9.60 -28.47
C TYR A 29 36.88 -10.55 -27.35
N VAL A 30 36.43 -11.74 -27.74
CA VAL A 30 35.95 -12.77 -26.82
C VAL A 30 36.82 -14.00 -27.00
N ASN A 31 37.07 -14.73 -25.92
CA ASN A 31 37.85 -15.97 -25.93
C ASN A 31 39.31 -15.82 -26.40
N VAL A 32 39.91 -14.65 -26.21
CA VAL A 32 41.33 -14.43 -26.45
C VAL A 32 42.21 -14.95 -25.29
N PRO A 33 41.99 -14.55 -24.02
CA PRO A 33 42.80 -15.07 -22.92
C PRO A 33 42.48 -16.55 -22.63
N ILE A 34 43.52 -17.35 -22.52
CA ILE A 34 43.46 -18.78 -22.18
C ILE A 34 43.99 -18.95 -20.75
N TYR A 35 43.17 -19.55 -19.90
CA TYR A 35 43.48 -19.74 -18.48
C TYR A 35 43.89 -21.19 -18.22
N TYR A 36 44.99 -21.40 -17.50
CA TYR A 36 45.46 -22.71 -17.09
C TYR A 36 46.18 -22.64 -15.73
N TYR A 37 46.37 -23.79 -15.11
CA TYR A 37 47.15 -23.89 -13.87
C TYR A 37 48.61 -24.21 -14.18
N ALA A 38 49.52 -23.45 -13.57
CA ALA A 38 50.92 -23.80 -13.45
C ALA A 38 51.26 -24.00 -11.97
N GLY A 39 51.14 -25.25 -11.50
CA GLY A 39 51.29 -25.55 -10.08
C GLY A 39 50.07 -25.12 -9.27
N THR A 40 50.24 -24.15 -8.36
CA THR A 40 49.16 -23.59 -7.52
C THR A 40 48.58 -22.30 -8.07
N ASP A 41 49.23 -21.69 -9.06
CA ASP A 41 48.90 -20.36 -9.55
C ASP A 41 48.15 -20.44 -10.88
N GLN A 42 47.22 -19.50 -11.09
CA GLN A 42 46.55 -19.31 -12.36
C GLN A 42 47.47 -18.51 -13.29
N GLN A 43 47.78 -19.10 -14.44
CA GLN A 43 48.45 -18.43 -15.56
C GLN A 43 47.45 -18.15 -16.67
N VAL A 44 47.70 -17.04 -17.36
CA VAL A 44 46.89 -16.57 -18.47
C VAL A 44 47.81 -16.33 -19.66
N ASP A 45 47.56 -17.04 -20.76
CA ASP A 45 48.18 -16.76 -22.05
C ASP A 45 47.28 -15.84 -22.85
N TYR A 46 47.89 -14.80 -23.43
CA TYR A 46 47.22 -13.83 -24.27
C TYR A 46 47.96 -13.74 -25.61
N SER A 47 47.37 -14.32 -26.66
CA SER A 47 47.95 -14.38 -28.01
C SER A 47 47.25 -13.43 -28.97
N LEU A 48 48.01 -12.55 -29.63
CA LEU A 48 47.48 -11.60 -30.60
C LEU A 48 48.56 -10.96 -31.49
N ASN A 49 48.15 -10.10 -32.42
CA ASN A 49 49.08 -9.33 -33.24
C ASN A 49 49.77 -8.21 -32.44
N PRO A 50 51.11 -8.08 -32.48
CA PRO A 50 51.86 -7.05 -31.76
C PRO A 50 51.56 -5.63 -32.27
N PHE A 51 51.08 -5.51 -33.51
CA PHE A 51 50.80 -4.24 -34.18
C PHE A 51 49.43 -4.29 -34.89
N PRO A 52 48.81 -3.12 -35.15
CA PRO A 52 47.52 -3.07 -35.83
C PRO A 52 47.63 -3.62 -37.26
N VAL A 53 46.70 -4.51 -37.61
CA VAL A 53 46.62 -5.11 -38.95
C VAL A 53 45.84 -4.16 -39.87
N LEU A 54 46.55 -3.47 -40.76
CA LEU A 54 45.98 -2.44 -41.64
C LEU A 54 46.22 -2.77 -43.13
N PRO A 55 45.31 -2.40 -44.05
CA PRO A 55 45.52 -2.53 -45.50
C PRO A 55 46.47 -1.45 -46.06
N TYR A 56 46.99 -0.57 -45.22
CA TYR A 56 47.81 0.58 -45.61
C TYR A 56 49.20 0.44 -45.01
N LYS A 57 50.20 0.97 -45.71
CA LYS A 57 51.55 1.11 -45.17
C LYS A 57 51.51 2.10 -44.01
N THR A 58 52.12 1.73 -42.90
CA THR A 58 52.17 2.57 -41.69
C THR A 58 53.62 2.99 -41.46
N GLU A 59 53.85 4.29 -41.48
CA GLU A 59 55.17 4.90 -41.23
C GLU A 59 55.08 5.79 -39.99
N LYS A 60 56.19 5.97 -39.26
CA LYS A 60 56.32 6.74 -38.00
C LYS A 60 55.93 5.95 -36.73
N GLN A 61 55.76 6.65 -35.60
CA GLN A 61 55.56 6.18 -34.21
C GLN A 61 54.35 5.24 -34.04
N VAL A 62 54.49 4.00 -34.51
CA VAL A 62 53.53 2.93 -34.21
C VAL A 62 53.91 2.31 -32.88
N ARG A 63 52.98 2.39 -31.93
CA ARG A 63 53.15 1.84 -30.59
C ARG A 63 51.92 1.03 -30.19
N SER A 64 52.16 -0.18 -29.72
CA SER A 64 51.16 -1.03 -29.09
C SER A 64 51.48 -1.18 -27.61
N ILE A 65 50.49 -0.94 -26.77
CA ILE A 65 50.62 -1.06 -25.32
C ILE A 65 49.63 -2.10 -24.83
N PHE A 66 50.15 -3.19 -24.27
CA PHE A 66 49.39 -4.23 -23.63
C PHE A 66 49.36 -3.97 -22.14
N ARG A 67 48.16 -3.84 -21.59
CA ARG A 67 47.93 -3.60 -20.17
C ARG A 67 47.11 -4.74 -19.59
N MET A 68 47.70 -5.40 -18.61
CA MET A 68 47.15 -6.54 -17.87
C MET A 68 46.51 -6.00 -16.58
N PRO A 69 45.75 -6.82 -15.84
CA PRO A 69 45.27 -6.45 -14.51
C PRO A 69 46.43 -5.98 -13.62
N GLU A 70 46.19 -4.99 -12.75
CA GLU A 70 47.26 -4.43 -11.89
C GLU A 70 47.79 -5.44 -10.85
N THR A 71 47.04 -6.52 -10.64
CA THR A 71 47.40 -7.67 -9.79
C THR A 71 48.24 -8.71 -10.53
N ALA A 72 48.40 -8.56 -11.84
CA ALA A 72 49.10 -9.52 -12.67
C ALA A 72 50.61 -9.27 -12.71
N GLU A 73 51.38 -10.36 -12.79
CA GLU A 73 52.83 -10.33 -13.02
C GLU A 73 53.14 -11.02 -14.35
N VAL A 74 53.67 -10.27 -15.32
CA VAL A 74 54.07 -10.80 -16.63
C VAL A 74 55.31 -11.69 -16.45
N THR A 75 55.19 -12.97 -16.81
CA THR A 75 56.26 -13.96 -16.67
C THR A 75 57.02 -14.18 -17.97
N VAL A 76 56.30 -14.17 -19.11
CA VAL A 76 56.86 -14.43 -20.44
C VAL A 76 56.19 -13.50 -21.44
N TYR A 77 56.96 -12.94 -22.36
CA TYR A 77 56.46 -12.19 -23.51
C TYR A 77 57.39 -12.42 -24.69
N ASP A 78 56.82 -12.57 -25.89
CA ASP A 78 57.59 -12.70 -27.11
C ASP A 78 58.20 -11.37 -27.55
N GLN A 79 59.30 -11.41 -28.29
CA GLN A 79 59.89 -10.22 -28.93
C GLN A 79 59.62 -10.25 -30.43
N VAL A 80 59.54 -9.07 -31.04
CA VAL A 80 59.31 -8.89 -32.48
C VAL A 80 60.45 -8.05 -33.02
N GLY A 81 61.39 -8.66 -33.75
CA GLY A 81 62.71 -8.08 -33.96
C GLY A 81 63.36 -7.73 -32.61
N ASP A 82 63.68 -6.46 -32.42
CA ASP A 82 64.21 -5.88 -31.18
C ASP A 82 63.17 -5.10 -30.35
N THR A 83 61.88 -5.25 -30.68
CA THR A 83 60.77 -4.62 -29.95
C THR A 83 60.13 -5.59 -28.94
N GLY A 84 59.44 -5.01 -27.95
CA GLY A 84 58.85 -5.76 -26.84
C GLY A 84 59.64 -5.51 -25.56
N ALA A 85 59.20 -4.52 -24.80
CA ALA A 85 59.81 -4.13 -23.53
C ALA A 85 58.76 -4.11 -22.41
N LEU A 86 59.13 -4.67 -21.27
CA LEU A 86 58.36 -4.56 -20.03
C LEU A 86 58.58 -3.17 -19.42
N ILE A 87 57.53 -2.35 -19.38
CA ILE A 87 57.58 -0.99 -18.80
C ILE A 87 57.25 -1.04 -17.30
N ALA A 88 56.33 -1.94 -16.93
CA ALA A 88 55.92 -2.23 -15.56
C ALA A 88 55.48 -3.70 -15.49
N ASP A 89 55.32 -4.24 -14.28
CA ASP A 89 55.01 -5.66 -14.06
C ASP A 89 53.76 -6.17 -14.80
N PHE A 90 52.84 -5.26 -15.17
CA PHE A 90 51.59 -5.52 -15.88
C PHE A 90 51.47 -4.75 -17.22
N ILE A 91 52.56 -4.18 -17.74
CA ILE A 91 52.55 -3.40 -19.00
C ILE A 91 53.70 -3.82 -19.92
N VAL A 92 53.35 -4.33 -21.09
CA VAL A 92 54.29 -4.64 -22.18
C VAL A 92 54.07 -3.66 -23.34
N SER A 93 55.13 -3.09 -23.89
CA SER A 93 55.08 -2.13 -24.98
C SER A 93 55.91 -2.60 -26.17
N TYR A 94 55.34 -2.47 -27.37
CA TYR A 94 56.01 -2.68 -28.64
C TYR A 94 56.00 -1.34 -29.37
N ASP A 95 57.17 -0.75 -29.56
CA ASP A 95 57.32 0.57 -30.18
C ASP A 95 58.31 0.48 -31.34
N ILE A 96 57.82 0.74 -32.55
CA ILE A 96 58.64 0.70 -33.77
C ILE A 96 59.65 1.84 -33.77
N SER A 97 59.35 2.96 -33.11
CA SER A 97 60.30 4.08 -33.08
C SER A 97 61.56 3.81 -32.27
N GLU A 98 61.54 2.77 -31.43
CA GLU A 98 62.70 2.31 -30.66
C GLU A 98 63.43 1.14 -31.33
N SER A 99 62.89 0.61 -32.43
CA SER A 99 63.47 -0.50 -33.18
C SER A 99 64.60 -0.05 -34.10
N PHE A 100 65.67 -0.83 -34.16
CA PHE A 100 66.75 -0.72 -35.14
C PHE A 100 66.51 -1.61 -36.38
N GLU A 101 65.58 -2.57 -36.29
CA GLU A 101 65.29 -3.54 -37.36
C GLU A 101 64.03 -3.20 -38.17
N LEU A 102 63.03 -2.58 -37.53
CA LEU A 102 61.73 -2.25 -38.13
C LEU A 102 61.55 -0.72 -38.18
N GLU A 103 61.52 -0.14 -39.38
CA GLU A 103 61.27 1.31 -39.55
C GLU A 103 59.81 1.64 -39.96
N TYR A 104 59.10 0.65 -40.51
CA TYR A 104 57.72 0.79 -41.00
C TYR A 104 56.99 -0.57 -40.96
N LEU A 105 55.66 -0.52 -41.09
CA LEU A 105 54.82 -1.70 -41.26
C LEU A 105 54.24 -1.74 -42.67
N ASP A 106 54.46 -2.84 -43.38
CA ASP A 106 53.78 -3.10 -44.64
C ASP A 106 52.31 -3.47 -44.40
N PRO A 107 51.43 -3.28 -45.41
CA PRO A 107 50.05 -3.73 -45.35
C PRO A 107 49.98 -5.17 -44.84
N TRP A 108 49.04 -5.44 -43.92
CA TRP A 108 48.82 -6.76 -43.33
C TRP A 108 50.03 -7.35 -42.59
N LEU A 109 50.96 -6.50 -42.17
CA LEU A 109 52.20 -6.89 -41.51
C LEU A 109 53.06 -7.84 -42.38
N GLU A 110 53.04 -7.67 -43.71
CA GLU A 110 53.75 -8.55 -44.65
C GLU A 110 55.26 -8.61 -44.44
N ASN A 111 55.86 -7.56 -43.86
CA ASN A 111 57.29 -7.47 -43.57
C ASN A 111 57.72 -8.14 -42.25
N LEU A 112 56.77 -8.61 -41.42
CA LEU A 112 57.09 -9.40 -40.22
C LEU A 112 57.25 -10.88 -40.58
N GLN A 113 58.11 -11.59 -39.82
CA GLN A 113 58.20 -13.04 -39.92
C GLN A 113 56.89 -13.68 -39.43
N ASN A 114 56.57 -14.89 -39.90
CA ASN A 114 55.26 -15.49 -39.59
C ASN A 114 55.07 -15.80 -38.11
N ASP A 115 56.14 -16.09 -37.40
CA ASP A 115 56.23 -16.28 -35.95
C ASP A 115 56.23 -14.96 -35.16
N GLU A 116 56.47 -13.83 -35.81
CA GLU A 116 56.42 -12.49 -35.21
C GLU A 116 55.06 -11.79 -35.44
N LYS A 117 54.19 -12.35 -36.29
CA LYS A 117 52.86 -11.78 -36.58
C LYS A 117 51.87 -11.97 -35.44
N GLU A 118 52.12 -12.94 -34.58
CA GLU A 118 51.32 -13.26 -33.39
C GLU A 118 52.27 -13.46 -32.21
N ILE A 119 52.14 -12.60 -31.21
CA ILE A 119 52.89 -12.67 -29.96
C ILE A 119 52.03 -13.34 -28.90
N THR A 120 52.67 -14.06 -27.99
CA THR A 120 52.05 -14.56 -26.77
C THR A 120 52.64 -13.84 -25.56
N ILE A 121 51.76 -13.37 -24.69
CA ILE A 121 52.13 -12.81 -23.39
C ILE A 121 51.50 -13.67 -22.30
N THR A 122 52.35 -14.23 -21.45
CA THR A 122 51.93 -15.04 -20.29
C THR A 122 52.11 -14.23 -19.02
N PHE A 123 51.06 -14.17 -18.22
CA PHE A 123 51.08 -13.54 -16.91
C PHE A 123 50.39 -14.38 -15.85
N LEU A 124 50.79 -14.17 -14.60
CA LEU A 124 50.21 -14.80 -13.42
C LEU A 124 49.17 -13.85 -12.81
N ASP A 125 47.96 -14.33 -12.54
CA ASP A 125 46.92 -13.57 -11.84
C ASP A 125 46.06 -14.50 -10.99
N ASN A 126 46.16 -14.36 -9.67
CA ASN A 126 45.44 -15.17 -8.68
C ASN A 126 44.24 -14.43 -8.05
N GLU A 127 43.94 -13.21 -8.49
CA GLU A 127 42.84 -12.41 -7.94
C GLU A 127 41.65 -12.34 -8.89
N MET A 128 41.91 -12.22 -10.19
CA MET A 128 40.87 -12.15 -11.20
C MET A 128 40.71 -13.47 -11.95
N THR A 129 39.50 -13.80 -12.37
CA THR A 129 39.25 -14.98 -13.19
C THR A 129 38.10 -14.71 -14.16
N LYS A 130 37.94 -15.58 -15.16
CA LYS A 130 36.99 -15.37 -16.25
C LYS A 130 35.55 -15.66 -15.81
N MET A 131 34.67 -14.68 -15.96
CA MET A 131 33.22 -14.85 -15.82
C MET A 131 32.51 -14.50 -17.13
N GLN A 132 31.37 -15.15 -17.34
CA GLN A 132 30.44 -14.81 -18.41
C GLN A 132 29.01 -14.86 -17.90
N ILE A 133 28.11 -14.14 -18.55
CA ILE A 133 26.68 -14.27 -18.34
C ILE A 133 26.14 -15.18 -19.43
N ASP A 134 25.59 -16.33 -19.02
CA ASP A 134 25.01 -17.33 -19.91
C ASP A 134 23.69 -16.81 -20.48
N SER A 135 22.83 -16.25 -19.63
CA SER A 135 21.57 -15.65 -20.05
C SER A 135 21.13 -14.48 -19.17
N VAL A 136 20.54 -13.46 -19.81
CA VAL A 136 19.79 -12.39 -19.15
C VAL A 136 18.36 -12.39 -19.66
N GLU A 137 17.39 -12.50 -18.75
CA GLU A 137 15.98 -12.20 -19.05
C GLU A 137 15.62 -10.89 -18.35
N ARG A 138 15.45 -9.82 -19.14
CA ARG A 138 15.08 -8.50 -18.64
C ARG A 138 13.63 -8.20 -18.94
N GLU A 139 12.89 -7.78 -17.93
CA GLU A 139 11.57 -7.17 -18.08
C GLU A 139 11.65 -5.69 -17.71
N ILE A 140 11.35 -4.82 -18.67
CA ILE A 140 11.22 -3.38 -18.45
C ILE A 140 9.72 -3.06 -18.49
N PHE A 141 9.12 -2.89 -17.31
CA PHE A 141 7.72 -2.56 -17.17
C PHE A 141 7.54 -1.04 -17.10
N ILE A 142 6.85 -0.48 -18.08
CA ILE A 142 6.47 0.93 -18.11
C ILE A 142 5.00 1.02 -17.76
N SER A 143 4.73 1.53 -16.56
CA SER A 143 3.39 1.79 -16.09
C SER A 143 2.82 3.05 -16.75
N ALA A 144 1.55 2.99 -17.13
CA ALA A 144 0.81 4.19 -17.54
C ALA A 144 0.66 5.25 -16.43
N TRP A 145 0.97 4.90 -15.18
CA TRP A 145 1.02 5.82 -14.04
C TRP A 145 2.39 6.49 -13.83
N GLY A 146 3.35 6.28 -14.74
CA GLY A 146 4.66 6.95 -14.69
C GLY A 146 5.68 6.28 -13.77
N ILE A 147 5.71 4.94 -13.75
CA ILE A 147 6.75 4.16 -13.06
C ILE A 147 7.41 3.26 -14.09
N ILE A 148 8.73 3.27 -14.15
CA ILE A 148 9.51 2.30 -14.93
C ILE A 148 10.15 1.34 -13.93
N ARG A 149 9.78 0.07 -14.00
CA ARG A 149 10.35 -0.98 -13.15
C ARG A 149 11.16 -1.93 -14.01
N ILE A 150 12.35 -2.23 -13.57
CA ILE A 150 13.26 -3.16 -14.23
C ILE A 150 13.41 -4.39 -13.36
N THR A 151 13.24 -5.54 -13.96
CA THR A 151 13.46 -6.84 -13.32
C THR A 151 14.35 -7.66 -14.24
N GLU A 152 15.48 -8.11 -13.74
CA GLU A 152 16.45 -8.88 -14.49
C GLU A 152 16.69 -10.20 -13.80
N LYS A 153 16.56 -11.28 -14.54
CA LYS A 153 16.99 -12.61 -14.14
C LYS A 153 18.31 -12.89 -14.84
N ILE A 154 19.37 -13.09 -14.07
CA ILE A 154 20.73 -13.24 -14.58
C ILE A 154 21.27 -14.61 -14.17
N LEU A 155 21.76 -15.35 -15.16
CA LEU A 155 22.50 -16.60 -14.97
C LEU A 155 23.97 -16.37 -15.29
N ILE A 156 24.79 -16.22 -14.24
CA ILE A 156 26.24 -16.01 -14.37
C ILE A 156 26.98 -17.34 -14.24
N GLU A 157 28.05 -17.50 -15.01
CA GLU A 157 28.88 -18.70 -15.03
C GLU A 157 30.34 -18.34 -14.76
N ASN A 158 30.96 -19.08 -13.85
CA ASN A 158 32.40 -19.03 -13.66
C ASN A 158 33.07 -20.00 -14.63
N ILE A 159 33.59 -19.48 -15.73
CA ILE A 159 34.37 -20.23 -16.73
C ILE A 159 35.87 -20.17 -16.46
N GLY A 160 36.27 -19.49 -15.40
CA GLY A 160 37.64 -19.38 -14.94
C GLY A 160 38.04 -20.54 -14.04
N LEU A 161 39.24 -20.41 -13.45
CA LEU A 161 39.84 -21.44 -12.61
C LEU A 161 39.72 -21.11 -11.12
N LEU A 162 39.46 -19.86 -10.74
CA LEU A 162 39.42 -19.46 -9.33
C LEU A 162 37.98 -19.37 -8.82
N PRO A 163 37.72 -19.71 -7.54
CA PRO A 163 36.40 -19.53 -6.96
C PRO A 163 36.13 -18.04 -6.68
N ILE A 164 34.94 -17.56 -7.03
CA ILE A 164 34.62 -16.13 -7.00
C ILE A 164 33.77 -15.80 -5.77
N PRO A 165 34.26 -14.93 -4.87
CA PRO A 165 33.53 -14.56 -3.66
C PRO A 165 32.48 -13.47 -3.89
N SER A 166 32.66 -12.63 -4.91
CA SER A 166 31.83 -11.45 -5.17
C SER A 166 32.01 -10.92 -6.58
N PHE A 167 31.04 -10.18 -7.09
CA PHE A 167 31.11 -9.54 -8.41
C PHE A 167 30.29 -8.25 -8.47
N THR A 168 30.60 -7.36 -9.42
CA THR A 168 30.10 -5.98 -9.46
C THR A 168 29.16 -5.73 -10.62
N PHE A 169 28.07 -5.00 -10.36
CA PHE A 169 27.13 -4.49 -11.34
C PHE A 169 26.95 -2.99 -11.22
N ASN A 170 26.48 -2.35 -12.28
CA ASN A 170 26.23 -0.92 -12.35
C ASN A 170 24.79 -0.65 -12.80
N ILE A 171 24.13 0.30 -12.15
CA ILE A 171 22.77 0.75 -12.46
C ILE A 171 22.72 2.26 -12.63
N PRO A 172 21.69 2.82 -13.30
CA PRO A 172 21.54 4.26 -13.45
C PRO A 172 21.42 4.96 -12.09
N LYS A 173 22.08 6.11 -11.92
CA LYS A 173 22.11 6.89 -10.66
C LYS A 173 20.73 7.24 -10.11
N ILE A 174 19.75 7.36 -10.99
CA ILE A 174 18.38 7.77 -10.69
C ILE A 174 17.52 6.57 -10.23
N SER A 175 18.12 5.37 -10.12
CA SER A 175 17.44 4.17 -9.64
C SER A 175 17.02 4.31 -8.18
N LYS A 176 15.83 3.79 -7.85
CA LYS A 176 15.30 3.66 -6.49
C LYS A 176 14.96 2.20 -6.22
N ASN A 177 14.87 1.87 -4.93
CA ASN A 177 14.39 0.55 -4.46
C ASN A 177 15.17 -0.63 -5.07
N LEU A 178 16.50 -0.51 -5.16
CA LEU A 178 17.34 -1.63 -5.59
C LEU A 178 17.16 -2.81 -4.64
N ARG A 179 16.84 -3.96 -5.21
CA ARG A 179 16.76 -5.24 -4.53
C ARG A 179 17.50 -6.28 -5.36
N THR A 180 18.30 -7.10 -4.68
CA THR A 180 18.94 -8.27 -5.29
C THR A 180 18.64 -9.49 -4.45
N TYR A 181 18.25 -10.59 -5.10
CA TYR A 181 17.80 -11.79 -4.41
C TYR A 181 17.97 -13.02 -5.29
N ASP A 182 17.94 -14.19 -4.69
CA ASP A 182 17.84 -15.48 -5.38
C ASP A 182 16.62 -16.26 -4.88
N GLU A 183 16.51 -17.53 -5.25
CA GLU A 183 15.41 -18.39 -4.81
C GLU A 183 15.35 -18.59 -3.28
N ILE A 184 16.46 -18.37 -2.57
CA ILE A 184 16.60 -18.60 -1.13
C ILE A 184 16.32 -17.32 -0.34
N GLY A 185 16.53 -16.13 -0.93
CA GLY A 185 16.19 -14.84 -0.33
C GLY A 185 17.07 -13.71 -0.81
N ASP A 186 17.06 -12.60 -0.06
CA ASP A 186 17.84 -11.41 -0.41
C ASP A 186 19.36 -11.67 -0.33
N LEU A 187 20.11 -11.06 -1.25
CA LEU A 187 21.57 -11.13 -1.31
C LEU A 187 22.20 -9.92 -0.61
N GLU A 188 23.38 -10.11 -0.04
CA GLU A 188 24.12 -9.03 0.60
C GLU A 188 24.85 -8.20 -0.46
N ILE A 189 24.58 -6.89 -0.44
CA ILE A 189 25.18 -5.93 -1.37
C ILE A 189 26.01 -4.89 -0.62
N SER A 190 27.08 -4.44 -1.25
CA SER A 190 27.82 -3.26 -0.78
C SER A 190 26.97 -1.99 -0.89
N ASP A 191 27.34 -0.95 -0.14
CA ASP A 191 26.76 0.38 -0.32
C ASP A 191 26.93 0.87 -1.77
N LEU A 192 25.94 1.63 -2.25
CA LEU A 192 25.97 2.23 -3.59
C LEU A 192 27.08 3.27 -3.66
N SER A 193 28.05 3.03 -4.54
CA SER A 193 29.18 3.92 -4.78
C SER A 193 29.08 4.57 -6.16
N GLN A 194 29.42 5.86 -6.27
CA GLN A 194 29.44 6.55 -7.57
C GLN A 194 30.77 6.28 -8.27
N LYS A 195 30.72 5.86 -9.53
CA LYS A 195 31.93 5.62 -10.33
C LYS A 195 32.52 6.94 -10.79
N LEU A 196 33.81 7.19 -10.49
CA LEU A 196 34.53 8.43 -10.82
C LEU A 196 34.51 8.74 -12.33
N PHE A 197 34.62 7.71 -13.17
CA PHE A 197 34.67 7.83 -14.63
C PHE A 197 33.29 7.82 -15.32
N TYR A 198 32.23 7.40 -14.60
CA TYR A 198 30.87 7.31 -15.14
C TYR A 198 29.87 7.91 -14.15
N PRO A 199 29.73 9.26 -14.11
CA PRO A 199 29.00 9.94 -13.05
C PRO A 199 27.49 9.65 -13.05
N LYS A 200 26.96 9.04 -14.12
CA LYS A 200 25.56 8.64 -14.28
C LYS A 200 25.23 7.25 -13.73
N LEU A 201 26.22 6.48 -13.27
CA LEU A 201 26.04 5.11 -12.80
C LEU A 201 26.42 4.97 -11.31
N TYR A 202 25.66 4.14 -10.59
CA TYR A 202 26.03 3.61 -9.29
C TYR A 202 26.52 2.17 -9.44
N SER A 203 27.64 1.85 -8.80
CA SER A 203 28.19 0.50 -8.68
C SER A 203 27.80 -0.12 -7.34
N PHE A 204 27.44 -1.40 -7.37
CA PHE A 204 27.27 -2.23 -6.19
C PHE A 204 27.90 -3.60 -6.43
N THR A 205 28.41 -4.20 -5.35
CA THR A 205 29.02 -5.52 -5.37
C THR A 205 28.10 -6.50 -4.66
N ILE A 206 27.79 -7.62 -5.31
CA ILE A 206 27.08 -8.74 -4.69
C ILE A 206 28.13 -9.60 -3.98
N ASN A 207 28.01 -9.76 -2.66
CA ASN A 207 28.89 -10.60 -1.87
C ASN A 207 28.24 -11.96 -1.61
N LEU A 208 28.87 -13.03 -2.10
CA LEU A 208 28.41 -14.39 -1.84
C LEU A 208 28.92 -14.89 -0.47
N VAL A 209 30.05 -14.38 0.02
CA VAL A 209 30.66 -14.84 1.26
C VAL A 209 29.84 -14.39 2.46
N GLY A 210 29.32 -15.35 3.22
CA GLY A 210 28.53 -15.12 4.43
C GLY A 210 27.14 -15.73 4.31
N ASN A 211 26.43 -15.37 3.23
CA ASN A 211 25.05 -15.83 3.00
C ASN A 211 24.94 -16.95 1.96
N ARG A 212 25.92 -17.10 1.05
CA ARG A 212 25.97 -18.11 -0.01
C ARG A 212 27.35 -18.76 -0.11
N ALA A 213 27.48 -19.73 -1.00
CA ALA A 213 28.77 -20.34 -1.33
C ALA A 213 29.49 -19.50 -2.38
N ARG A 214 30.83 -19.49 -2.35
CA ARG A 214 31.64 -18.92 -3.43
C ARG A 214 31.32 -19.64 -4.74
N LEU A 215 31.28 -18.89 -5.84
CA LEU A 215 31.01 -19.45 -7.15
C LEU A 215 32.21 -20.29 -7.61
N ALA A 216 32.08 -21.61 -7.53
CA ALA A 216 33.15 -22.53 -7.89
C ALA A 216 33.43 -22.51 -9.40
N PRO A 217 34.64 -22.88 -9.84
CA PRO A 217 34.96 -23.08 -11.26
C PRO A 217 33.97 -24.03 -11.94
N GLY A 218 33.47 -23.65 -13.12
CA GLY A 218 32.48 -24.40 -13.90
C GLY A 218 31.06 -24.41 -13.32
N SER A 219 30.78 -23.63 -12.27
CA SER A 219 29.44 -23.53 -11.69
C SER A 219 28.69 -22.29 -12.18
N LYS A 220 27.36 -22.39 -12.16
CA LYS A 220 26.43 -21.32 -12.54
C LYS A 220 25.68 -20.82 -11.32
N PHE A 221 25.33 -19.54 -11.32
CA PHE A 221 24.54 -18.90 -10.26
C PHE A 221 23.45 -18.03 -10.87
N GLU A 222 22.23 -18.28 -10.44
CA GLU A 222 21.04 -17.58 -10.88
C GLU A 222 20.58 -16.61 -9.79
N PHE A 223 20.33 -15.36 -10.16
CA PHE A 223 19.83 -14.34 -9.24
C PHE A 223 19.02 -13.29 -9.99
N PHE A 224 18.35 -12.43 -9.22
CA PHE A 224 17.47 -11.38 -9.70
C PHE A 224 17.96 -10.02 -9.24
N ILE A 225 17.84 -9.04 -10.13
CA ILE A 225 18.01 -7.61 -9.84
C ILE A 225 16.68 -6.91 -10.12
N GLU A 226 16.17 -6.16 -9.16
CA GLU A 226 14.96 -5.34 -9.31
C GLU A 226 15.23 -3.91 -8.87
N TYR A 227 14.83 -2.92 -9.67
CA TYR A 227 14.89 -1.52 -9.31
C TYR A 227 13.90 -0.68 -10.13
N GLU A 228 13.68 0.55 -9.68
CA GLU A 228 12.75 1.50 -10.32
C GLU A 228 13.50 2.71 -10.87
N LEU A 229 13.16 3.14 -12.08
CA LEU A 229 13.62 4.39 -12.68
C LEU A 229 12.51 5.45 -12.61
N SER A 230 12.94 6.70 -12.44
CA SER A 230 12.06 7.86 -12.50
C SER A 230 11.59 8.10 -13.93
N PHE A 231 10.28 7.98 -14.19
CA PHE A 231 9.71 8.11 -15.53
C PHE A 231 9.96 9.47 -16.17
N GLU A 232 10.00 10.54 -15.37
CA GLU A 232 10.21 11.92 -15.84
C GLU A 232 11.55 12.12 -16.56
N ASP A 233 12.56 11.29 -16.25
CA ASP A 233 13.90 11.39 -16.83
C ASP A 233 14.02 10.68 -18.19
N TYR A 234 13.07 9.79 -18.52
CA TYR A 234 13.10 8.96 -19.74
C TYR A 234 11.92 9.21 -20.67
N ALA A 235 10.88 9.93 -20.21
CA ALA A 235 9.64 10.09 -20.94
C ALA A 235 9.24 11.56 -21.12
N SER A 236 8.74 11.88 -22.30
CA SER A 236 8.09 13.15 -22.62
C SER A 236 6.60 12.94 -22.88
N LEU A 237 5.79 13.84 -22.31
CA LEU A 237 4.34 13.75 -22.32
C LEU A 237 3.75 14.73 -23.34
N ASN A 238 2.90 14.23 -24.24
CA ASN A 238 2.13 15.04 -25.18
C ASN A 238 0.65 14.63 -25.18
N TRP A 239 -0.14 15.23 -24.28
CA TRP A 239 -1.59 14.99 -24.10
C TRP A 239 -1.98 13.52 -23.91
N PHE A 240 -2.19 12.77 -25.00
CA PHE A 240 -2.57 11.35 -25.00
C PHE A 240 -1.45 10.43 -25.50
N GLU A 241 -0.29 11.00 -25.82
CA GLU A 241 0.88 10.32 -26.35
C GLU A 241 2.03 10.46 -25.37
N GLN A 242 2.78 9.38 -25.24
CA GLN A 242 3.99 9.31 -24.42
C GLN A 242 5.12 8.86 -25.33
N SER A 243 6.21 9.64 -25.35
CA SER A 243 7.43 9.24 -26.02
C SER A 243 8.47 8.89 -24.98
N VAL A 244 9.02 7.68 -25.06
CA VAL A 244 10.03 7.18 -24.14
C VAL A 244 11.32 6.94 -24.92
N GLU A 245 12.43 7.39 -24.36
CA GLU A 245 13.79 7.13 -24.84
C GLU A 245 14.54 6.42 -23.72
N ILE A 246 14.94 5.17 -23.94
CA ILE A 246 15.57 4.33 -22.92
C ILE A 246 16.58 3.39 -23.56
N ASP A 247 17.70 3.17 -22.87
CA ASP A 247 18.63 2.10 -23.18
C ASP A 247 18.04 0.78 -22.67
N LEU A 248 17.80 -0.18 -23.56
CA LEU A 248 17.32 -1.50 -23.17
C LEU A 248 18.34 -2.26 -22.31
N PHE A 249 19.63 -1.93 -22.42
CA PHE A 249 20.73 -2.48 -21.63
C PHE A 249 20.96 -1.69 -20.34
N THR A 250 19.94 -1.63 -19.49
CA THR A 250 19.89 -0.74 -18.32
C THR A 250 20.93 -1.06 -17.24
N THR A 251 21.24 -2.34 -17.02
CA THR A 251 22.28 -2.76 -16.08
C THR A 251 23.59 -2.99 -16.82
N SER A 252 24.63 -2.26 -16.43
CA SER A 252 25.96 -2.35 -17.01
C SER A 252 26.88 -3.21 -16.14
N HIS A 253 27.69 -4.06 -16.76
CA HIS A 253 28.62 -4.97 -16.12
C HIS A 253 29.83 -5.19 -17.02
N GLU A 254 30.89 -5.81 -16.50
CA GLU A 254 32.12 -6.12 -17.26
C GLU A 254 32.07 -7.49 -17.96
N PHE A 255 31.01 -8.26 -17.74
CA PHE A 255 30.89 -9.62 -18.26
C PHE A 255 30.33 -9.67 -19.68
N TYR A 256 30.85 -10.59 -20.48
CA TYR A 256 30.32 -10.92 -21.79
C TYR A 256 28.99 -11.69 -21.65
N VAL A 257 28.00 -11.36 -22.49
CA VAL A 257 26.67 -12.00 -22.42
C VAL A 257 26.43 -12.85 -23.67
N LEU A 258 26.14 -14.14 -23.47
CA LEU A 258 25.85 -15.06 -24.57
C LEU A 258 24.45 -14.83 -25.14
N GLN A 259 23.44 -14.72 -24.26
CA GLN A 259 22.05 -14.57 -24.66
C GLN A 259 21.34 -13.53 -23.79
N GLU A 260 20.59 -12.63 -24.42
CA GLU A 260 19.82 -11.61 -23.74
C GLU A 260 18.44 -11.48 -24.37
N ASN A 261 17.41 -11.61 -23.54
CA ASN A 261 16.02 -11.47 -23.92
C ASN A 261 15.42 -10.30 -23.13
N THR A 262 15.11 -9.21 -23.83
CA THR A 262 14.52 -8.01 -23.21
C THR A 262 13.05 -7.87 -23.61
N ASN A 263 12.17 -7.97 -22.62
CA ASN A 263 10.74 -7.75 -22.73
C ASN A 263 10.39 -6.35 -22.22
N LEU A 264 10.05 -5.44 -23.13
CA LEU A 264 9.53 -4.13 -22.81
C LEU A 264 8.00 -4.20 -22.71
N VAL A 265 7.47 -4.16 -21.50
CA VAL A 265 6.04 -4.26 -21.21
C VAL A 265 5.46 -2.86 -20.99
N ILE A 266 4.66 -2.39 -21.94
CA ILE A 266 4.02 -1.07 -21.88
C ILE A 266 2.59 -1.25 -21.37
N GLY A 267 2.37 -0.92 -20.10
CA GLY A 267 1.04 -0.95 -19.47
C GLY A 267 0.16 0.19 -19.96
N GLY A 268 -1.14 -0.07 -20.15
CA GLY A 268 -2.10 0.94 -20.63
C GLY A 268 -1.87 1.40 -22.07
N CYS A 269 -1.06 0.67 -22.84
CA CYS A 269 -0.85 0.95 -24.26
C CYS A 269 -2.11 0.62 -25.06
N ASN A 270 -2.59 1.59 -25.85
CA ASN A 270 -3.62 1.36 -26.86
C ASN A 270 -3.00 1.00 -28.22
N SER A 271 -2.00 1.77 -28.64
CA SER A 271 -1.29 1.58 -29.91
C SER A 271 0.09 2.22 -29.88
N ILE A 272 1.04 1.63 -30.61
CA ILE A 272 2.38 2.20 -30.82
C ILE A 272 2.36 2.96 -32.14
N LYS A 273 2.79 4.22 -32.12
CA LYS A 273 2.79 5.12 -33.28
C LYS A 273 4.10 5.08 -34.05
N SER A 274 5.20 5.07 -33.32
CA SER A 274 6.55 5.07 -33.89
C SER A 274 7.50 4.32 -32.97
N ILE A 275 8.50 3.68 -33.59
CA ILE A 275 9.60 3.02 -32.90
C ILE A 275 10.87 3.21 -33.73
N SER A 276 11.99 3.51 -33.08
CA SER A 276 13.28 3.70 -33.74
C SER A 276 13.85 2.38 -34.26
N VAL A 277 13.67 1.29 -33.50
CA VAL A 277 14.15 -0.05 -33.84
C VAL A 277 13.02 -1.06 -33.69
N ASN A 278 12.76 -1.79 -34.78
CA ASN A 278 11.69 -2.78 -34.80
C ASN A 278 12.00 -3.94 -33.83
N PRO A 279 11.01 -4.40 -33.05
CA PRO A 279 11.15 -5.54 -32.15
C PRO A 279 11.06 -6.86 -32.92
N ASP A 280 11.61 -7.92 -32.35
CA ASP A 280 11.55 -9.27 -32.92
C ASP A 280 10.15 -9.89 -32.77
N ALA A 281 9.47 -9.57 -31.66
CA ALA A 281 8.09 -9.98 -31.43
C ALA A 281 7.27 -8.90 -30.72
N VAL A 282 5.97 -8.87 -31.04
CA VAL A 282 4.99 -7.97 -30.42
C VAL A 282 3.81 -8.79 -29.92
N ILE A 283 3.57 -8.75 -28.62
CA ILE A 283 2.45 -9.45 -27.98
C ILE A 283 1.49 -8.42 -27.39
N ASN A 284 0.26 -8.40 -27.89
CA ASN A 284 -0.80 -7.56 -27.34
C ASN A 284 -1.62 -8.37 -26.34
N SER A 285 -1.50 -8.01 -25.07
CA SER A 285 -2.32 -8.52 -23.96
C SER A 285 -3.39 -7.49 -23.59
N ARG A 286 -4.43 -7.91 -22.86
CA ARG A 286 -5.53 -7.00 -22.48
C ARG A 286 -5.01 -5.84 -21.61
N GLY A 287 -4.79 -4.69 -22.23
CA GLY A 287 -4.32 -3.47 -21.57
C GLY A 287 -2.79 -3.38 -21.41
N SER A 288 -2.01 -4.21 -22.10
CA SER A 288 -0.56 -4.05 -22.20
C SER A 288 -0.03 -4.56 -23.54
N THR A 289 1.00 -3.90 -24.05
CA THR A 289 1.75 -4.36 -25.22
C THR A 289 3.16 -4.71 -24.79
N THR A 290 3.61 -5.92 -25.09
CA THR A 290 4.97 -6.40 -24.83
C THR A 290 5.75 -6.40 -26.13
N LEU A 291 6.89 -5.71 -26.16
CA LEU A 291 7.87 -5.75 -27.24
C LEU A 291 9.06 -6.59 -26.80
N THR A 292 9.43 -7.57 -27.59
CA THR A 292 10.53 -8.49 -27.28
C THR A 292 11.69 -8.25 -28.21
N TYR A 293 12.88 -8.15 -27.63
CA TYR A 293 14.16 -7.98 -28.32
C TYR A 293 15.12 -9.08 -27.89
N TYR A 294 15.68 -9.78 -28.87
CA TYR A 294 16.68 -10.82 -28.68
C TYR A 294 18.05 -10.30 -29.11
N SER A 295 19.03 -10.42 -28.22
CA SER A 295 20.43 -10.17 -28.53
C SER A 295 21.27 -11.37 -28.15
N THR A 296 22.31 -11.62 -28.94
CA THR A 296 23.27 -12.70 -28.72
C THR A 296 24.68 -12.14 -28.79
N ASN A 297 25.60 -12.69 -28.01
CA ASN A 297 27.02 -12.35 -28.06
C ASN A 297 27.31 -10.85 -27.79
N ARG A 298 26.68 -10.30 -26.74
CA ARG A 298 26.74 -8.88 -26.41
C ARG A 298 28.03 -8.51 -25.66
N SER A 299 28.64 -7.40 -26.08
CA SER A 299 29.77 -6.79 -25.38
C SER A 299 29.34 -5.98 -24.15
N PRO A 300 30.14 -5.96 -23.06
CA PRO A 300 29.97 -5.06 -21.91
C PRO A 300 29.78 -3.58 -22.25
N PHE A 301 30.33 -3.14 -23.38
CA PHE A 301 30.36 -1.73 -23.79
C PHE A 301 29.24 -1.35 -24.77
N GLU A 302 28.40 -2.30 -25.14
CA GLU A 302 27.30 -2.07 -26.07
C GLU A 302 26.11 -1.40 -25.37
N THR A 303 25.51 -0.42 -26.04
CA THR A 303 24.28 0.26 -25.59
C THR A 303 23.20 0.06 -26.64
N PHE A 304 21.94 -0.07 -26.21
CA PHE A 304 20.82 -0.28 -27.12
C PHE A 304 19.71 0.72 -26.84
N LEU A 305 19.94 1.94 -27.32
CA LEU A 305 19.02 3.05 -27.19
C LEU A 305 17.83 2.91 -28.14
N ILE A 306 16.63 2.82 -27.56
CA ILE A 306 15.38 2.84 -28.31
C ILE A 306 14.58 4.09 -27.99
N GLN A 307 13.86 4.59 -29.00
CA GLN A 307 12.88 5.64 -28.84
C GLN A 307 11.55 5.15 -29.42
N PHE A 308 10.49 5.25 -28.64
CA PHE A 308 9.16 4.86 -29.11
C PHE A 308 8.08 5.78 -28.56
N THR A 309 7.01 5.93 -29.34
CA THR A 309 5.86 6.74 -28.99
C THR A 309 4.60 5.89 -29.00
N PHE A 310 3.84 5.94 -27.91
CA PHE A 310 2.60 5.18 -27.77
C PHE A 310 1.46 6.06 -27.27
N SER A 311 0.23 5.67 -27.64
CA SER A 311 -0.99 6.29 -27.15
C SER A 311 -1.50 5.58 -25.90
N VAL A 312 -1.86 6.33 -24.87
CA VAL A 312 -2.39 5.79 -23.61
C VAL A 312 -3.89 5.55 -23.71
N ASP A 313 -4.35 4.38 -23.28
CA ASP A 313 -5.77 4.09 -23.09
C ASP A 313 -6.29 4.69 -21.77
N VAL A 314 -6.61 5.99 -21.81
CA VAL A 314 -7.11 6.75 -20.64
C VAL A 314 -8.40 6.15 -20.10
N PHE A 315 -9.27 5.61 -20.95
CA PHE A 315 -10.54 5.01 -20.51
C PHE A 315 -10.28 3.76 -19.69
N ASN A 316 -9.42 2.86 -20.16
CA ASN A 316 -9.05 1.65 -19.41
C ASN A 316 -8.30 1.98 -18.11
N LEU A 317 -7.44 3.01 -18.13
CA LEU A 317 -6.72 3.48 -16.95
C LEU A 317 -7.66 3.99 -15.84
N LEU A 318 -8.68 4.78 -16.21
CA LEU A 318 -9.68 5.31 -15.28
C LEU A 318 -10.71 4.27 -14.82
N LEU A 319 -10.90 3.20 -15.59
CA LEU A 319 -11.90 2.17 -15.30
C LEU A 319 -11.58 1.41 -14.01
N ARG A 320 -10.30 1.24 -13.66
CA ARG A 320 -9.87 0.55 -12.42
C ARG A 320 -10.33 1.28 -11.13
N PRO A 321 -9.99 2.56 -10.89
CA PRO A 321 -10.55 3.32 -9.76
C PRO A 321 -12.08 3.38 -9.77
N LEU A 322 -12.70 3.51 -10.95
CA LEU A 322 -14.14 3.63 -11.09
C LEU A 322 -14.85 2.33 -10.64
N ILE A 323 -14.33 1.16 -10.99
CA ILE A 323 -14.84 -0.13 -10.48
C ILE A 323 -14.76 -0.18 -8.95
N ILE A 324 -13.64 0.22 -8.35
CA ILE A 324 -13.49 0.23 -6.88
C ILE A 324 -14.54 1.17 -6.25
N MET A 325 -14.73 2.35 -6.83
CA MET A 325 -15.78 3.28 -6.38
C MET A 325 -17.19 2.67 -6.50
N ILE A 326 -17.50 1.96 -7.59
CA ILE A 326 -18.78 1.28 -7.77
C ILE A 326 -18.96 0.17 -6.72
N ILE A 327 -17.91 -0.63 -6.45
CA ILE A 327 -17.96 -1.69 -5.42
C ILE A 327 -18.23 -1.07 -4.04
N ILE A 328 -17.53 0.00 -3.67
CA ILE A 328 -17.74 0.70 -2.40
C ILE A 328 -19.15 1.30 -2.34
N ALA A 329 -19.63 1.91 -3.42
CA ALA A 329 -20.98 2.46 -3.51
C ALA A 329 -22.06 1.38 -3.39
N LEU A 330 -21.85 0.21 -4.01
CA LEU A 330 -22.75 -0.94 -3.93
C LEU A 330 -22.78 -1.55 -2.53
N LEU A 331 -21.61 -1.71 -1.88
CA LEU A 331 -21.53 -2.16 -0.49
C LEU A 331 -22.21 -1.17 0.46
N SER A 332 -22.00 0.13 0.27
CA SER A 332 -22.64 1.18 1.06
C SER A 332 -24.16 1.21 0.85
N SER A 333 -24.61 1.02 -0.39
CA SER A 333 -26.04 0.92 -0.73
C SER A 333 -26.68 -0.30 -0.08
N LEU A 334 -26.05 -1.49 -0.20
CA LEU A 334 -26.49 -2.71 0.48
C LEU A 334 -26.53 -2.55 1.99
N TYR A 335 -25.53 -1.89 2.58
CA TYR A 335 -25.49 -1.59 4.00
C TYR A 335 -26.65 -0.69 4.44
N VAL A 336 -26.95 0.37 3.69
CA VAL A 336 -28.11 1.25 3.96
C VAL A 336 -29.42 0.48 3.81
N VAL A 337 -29.57 -0.35 2.78
CA VAL A 337 -30.75 -1.20 2.60
C VAL A 337 -30.90 -2.19 3.76
N PHE A 338 -29.82 -2.83 4.20
CA PHE A 338 -29.80 -3.74 5.34
C PHE A 338 -30.22 -3.03 6.64
N LEU A 339 -29.69 -1.83 6.91
CA LEU A 339 -30.10 -1.01 8.05
C LEU A 339 -31.59 -0.64 7.98
N LYS A 340 -32.09 -0.29 6.80
CA LYS A 340 -33.51 0.06 6.60
C LYS A 340 -34.42 -1.16 6.74
N MET A 341 -33.99 -2.34 6.29
CA MET A 341 -34.72 -3.59 6.48
C MET A 341 -34.75 -4.04 7.95
N ARG A 342 -33.69 -3.76 8.72
CA ARG A 342 -33.66 -4.04 10.17
C ARG A 342 -34.63 -3.13 10.91
N LYS A 343 -34.66 -1.84 10.61
CA LYS A 343 -35.68 -0.91 11.14
C LYS A 343 -37.10 -1.28 10.74
N GLY A 344 -37.31 -1.77 9.51
CA GLY A 344 -38.63 -2.28 9.08
C GLY A 344 -39.05 -3.61 9.72
N LYS A 345 -38.12 -4.36 10.32
CA LYS A 345 -38.42 -5.52 11.19
C LYS A 345 -38.65 -5.08 12.63
N GLU A 346 -37.88 -4.14 13.15
CA GLU A 346 -38.10 -3.53 14.47
C GLU A 346 -39.45 -2.79 14.51
N GLU A 347 -39.86 -2.05 13.46
CA GLU A 347 -41.21 -1.44 13.36
C GLU A 347 -42.34 -2.47 13.24
N ARG A 348 -42.06 -3.70 12.76
CA ARG A 348 -43.05 -4.78 12.70
C ARG A 348 -43.11 -5.61 13.98
N GLU A 349 -42.01 -5.71 14.73
CA GLU A 349 -41.96 -6.30 16.07
C GLU A 349 -42.38 -5.30 17.17
N GLU A 350 -42.31 -3.98 16.92
CA GLU A 350 -42.82 -2.93 17.80
C GLU A 350 -44.35 -2.82 17.81
N ILE A 351 -45.07 -3.52 16.93
CA ILE A 351 -46.52 -3.73 17.12
C ILE A 351 -46.78 -4.61 18.37
N GLY A 352 -45.75 -5.29 18.90
CA GLY A 352 -45.75 -5.95 20.22
C GLY A 352 -45.10 -5.15 21.35
N ALA A 353 -44.60 -3.93 21.11
CA ALA A 353 -44.11 -3.05 22.17
C ALA A 353 -45.31 -2.31 22.78
N LYS A 354 -45.86 -2.92 23.84
CA LYS A 354 -46.81 -2.35 24.84
C LYS A 354 -47.17 -0.89 24.56
N PHE A 355 -48.30 -0.66 23.88
CA PHE A 355 -48.92 0.64 23.74
C PHE A 355 -48.99 1.29 25.12
N ILE A 356 -48.19 2.34 25.41
CA ILE A 356 -48.34 3.11 26.64
C ILE A 356 -49.34 4.22 26.30
N PRO A 357 -50.54 4.22 26.91
CA PRO A 357 -51.61 5.14 26.55
C PRO A 357 -51.33 6.49 27.21
N PHE A 358 -50.40 7.24 26.61
CA PHE A 358 -49.82 8.45 27.19
C PHE A 358 -50.88 9.51 27.50
N ASN A 359 -51.83 9.70 26.59
CA ASN A 359 -52.91 10.67 26.75
C ASN A 359 -53.86 10.24 27.88
N GLU A 360 -54.15 8.95 27.96
CA GLU A 360 -55.06 8.37 28.94
C GLU A 360 -54.46 8.38 30.36
N ILE A 361 -53.15 8.07 30.50
CA ILE A 361 -52.44 8.20 31.80
C ILE A 361 -52.43 9.66 32.25
N ARG A 362 -52.16 10.60 31.34
CA ARG A 362 -52.12 12.03 31.65
C ARG A 362 -53.48 12.55 32.13
N GLU A 363 -54.54 12.25 31.40
CA GLU A 363 -55.89 12.66 31.76
C GLU A 363 -56.37 11.98 33.05
N PHE A 364 -56.08 10.69 33.23
CA PHE A 364 -56.38 9.97 34.46
C PHE A 364 -55.71 10.60 35.69
N CYS A 365 -54.40 10.89 35.61
CA CYS A 365 -53.66 11.54 36.70
C CYS A 365 -54.20 12.94 37.01
N SER A 366 -54.47 13.75 35.97
CA SER A 366 -55.00 15.11 36.12
C SER A 366 -56.37 15.13 36.83
N LEU A 367 -57.31 14.30 36.35
CA LEU A 367 -58.65 14.19 36.93
C LEU A 367 -58.61 13.65 38.37
N TYR A 368 -57.70 12.71 38.67
CA TYR A 368 -57.55 12.17 40.03
C TYR A 368 -56.96 13.22 41.00
N GLU A 369 -55.95 13.99 40.57
CA GLU A 369 -55.39 15.11 41.33
C GLU A 369 -56.48 16.17 41.61
N GLU A 370 -57.30 16.52 40.61
CA GLU A 370 -58.42 17.46 40.78
C GLU A 370 -59.44 16.95 41.81
N LYS A 371 -59.86 15.67 41.71
CA LYS A 371 -60.74 15.02 42.70
C LYS A 371 -60.17 15.09 44.12
N ASN A 372 -58.86 14.84 44.26
CA ASN A 372 -58.19 14.89 45.56
C ASN A 372 -58.14 16.32 46.12
N ALA A 373 -57.83 17.30 45.28
CA ALA A 373 -57.82 18.72 45.64
C ALA A 373 -59.20 19.17 46.13
N LEU A 374 -60.27 18.89 45.38
CA LEU A 374 -61.65 19.22 45.76
C LEU A 374 -62.07 18.54 47.07
N THR A 375 -61.66 17.29 47.27
CA THR A 375 -61.94 16.56 48.53
C THR A 375 -61.24 17.22 49.72
N LEU A 376 -60.00 17.71 49.53
CA LEU A 376 -59.26 18.45 50.55
C LEU A 376 -59.93 19.80 50.86
N GLU A 377 -60.44 20.50 49.84
CA GLU A 377 -61.18 21.75 50.01
C GLU A 377 -62.46 21.56 50.82
N ILE A 378 -63.25 20.52 50.52
CA ILE A 378 -64.44 20.16 51.31
C ILE A 378 -64.05 19.95 52.77
N ARG A 379 -62.97 19.21 53.05
CA ARG A 379 -62.48 18.97 54.42
C ARG A 379 -62.02 20.25 55.12
N ARG A 380 -61.35 21.16 54.41
CA ARG A 380 -60.93 22.46 54.95
C ARG A 380 -62.16 23.31 55.30
N ALA A 381 -63.15 23.34 54.41
CA ALA A 381 -64.42 24.03 54.63
C ALA A 381 -65.20 23.43 55.81
N GLU A 382 -65.27 22.10 55.93
CA GLU A 382 -65.84 21.41 57.09
C GLU A 382 -65.14 21.79 58.41
N GLY A 383 -63.81 21.81 58.41
CA GLY A 383 -63.02 22.21 59.58
C GLY A 383 -63.25 23.66 59.99
N GLN A 384 -63.33 24.58 59.03
CA GLN A 384 -63.62 25.99 59.27
C GLN A 384 -65.06 26.22 59.73
N ALA A 385 -66.03 25.50 59.16
CA ALA A 385 -67.43 25.51 59.60
C ALA A 385 -67.58 24.99 61.04
N LYS A 386 -66.93 23.87 61.40
CA LYS A 386 -66.91 23.32 62.77
C LYS A 386 -66.32 24.31 63.78
N ARG A 387 -65.34 25.12 63.36
CA ARG A 387 -64.71 26.17 64.19
C ARG A 387 -65.48 27.49 64.18
N LYS A 388 -66.68 27.55 63.58
CA LYS A 388 -67.48 28.78 63.37
C LYS A 388 -66.75 29.90 62.62
N LYS A 389 -65.70 29.57 61.85
CA LYS A 389 -64.90 30.52 61.06
C LYS A 389 -65.42 30.74 59.63
N MET A 390 -66.53 30.08 59.27
CA MET A 390 -67.16 30.16 57.95
C MET A 390 -68.68 30.20 58.12
N ALA A 391 -69.36 31.03 57.33
CA ALA A 391 -70.82 31.11 57.34
C ALA A 391 -71.45 29.80 56.83
N LYS A 392 -72.57 29.37 57.42
CA LYS A 392 -73.25 28.12 57.06
C LYS A 392 -73.66 28.08 55.58
N LYS A 393 -74.04 29.23 55.02
CA LYS A 393 -74.41 29.40 53.60
C LYS A 393 -73.22 29.19 52.67
N THR A 394 -72.05 29.75 52.99
CA THR A 394 -70.84 29.60 52.16
C THR A 394 -70.30 28.17 52.22
N TYR A 395 -70.31 27.55 53.40
CA TYR A 395 -69.99 26.12 53.54
C TYR A 395 -70.90 25.23 52.68
N LYS A 396 -72.23 25.45 52.74
CA LYS A 396 -73.18 24.66 51.96
C LYS A 396 -72.93 24.81 50.46
N ASN A 397 -72.64 26.03 49.99
CA ASN A 397 -72.32 26.28 48.58
C ASN A 397 -71.03 25.58 48.12
N VAL A 398 -69.96 25.63 48.93
CA VAL A 398 -68.69 24.92 48.63
C VAL A 398 -68.91 23.43 48.61
N LEU A 399 -69.64 22.88 49.58
CA LEU A 399 -69.97 21.46 49.64
C LEU A 399 -70.75 21.02 48.39
N THR A 400 -71.82 21.72 48.03
CA THR A 400 -72.65 21.34 46.87
C THR A 400 -71.90 21.50 45.54
N LYS A 401 -71.09 22.56 45.40
CA LYS A 401 -70.31 22.82 44.18
C LYS A 401 -69.23 21.75 44.01
N ASN A 402 -68.44 21.52 45.05
CA ASN A 402 -67.31 20.60 44.98
C ASN A 402 -67.78 19.15 44.96
N SER A 403 -68.89 18.78 45.63
CA SER A 403 -69.45 17.42 45.52
C SER A 403 -69.97 17.15 44.11
N ALA A 404 -70.70 18.09 43.50
CA ALA A 404 -71.17 17.95 42.12
C ALA A 404 -70.01 17.80 41.13
N LYS A 405 -68.93 18.57 41.30
CA LYS A 405 -67.73 18.46 40.45
C LYS A 405 -66.98 17.15 40.68
N ILE A 406 -66.88 16.66 41.92
CA ILE A 406 -66.32 15.33 42.23
C ILE A 406 -67.12 14.22 41.54
N ASP A 407 -68.46 14.30 41.54
CA ASP A 407 -69.29 13.29 40.89
C ASP A 407 -69.20 13.35 39.36
N GLN A 408 -69.03 14.54 38.77
CA GLN A 408 -68.69 14.68 37.36
C GLN A 408 -67.34 14.03 37.03
N ILE A 409 -66.29 14.35 37.80
CA ILE A 409 -64.95 13.78 37.61
C ILE A 409 -64.98 12.25 37.74
N LYS A 410 -65.77 11.68 38.66
CA LYS A 410 -65.93 10.22 38.77
C LYS A 410 -66.45 9.59 37.49
N GLN A 411 -67.36 10.25 36.76
CA GLN A 411 -67.87 9.75 35.49
C GLN A 411 -66.83 9.91 34.38
N GLU A 412 -66.12 11.04 34.34
CA GLU A 412 -65.06 11.32 33.36
C GLU A 412 -63.85 10.37 33.51
N ILE A 413 -63.54 9.90 34.71
CA ILE A 413 -62.43 8.96 34.98
C ILE A 413 -62.69 7.55 34.44
N ILE A 414 -63.95 7.10 34.33
CA ILE A 414 -64.30 5.70 33.96
C ILE A 414 -63.66 5.24 32.64
N PRO A 415 -63.79 5.98 31.51
CA PRO A 415 -63.20 5.54 30.25
C PRO A 415 -61.68 5.42 30.34
N PHE A 416 -61.00 6.38 30.94
CA PHE A 416 -59.54 6.35 31.12
C PHE A 416 -59.09 5.22 32.07
N LYS A 417 -59.93 4.87 33.05
CA LYS A 417 -59.66 3.76 33.95
C LYS A 417 -59.73 2.41 33.22
N GLN A 418 -60.71 2.24 32.32
CA GLN A 418 -60.85 1.01 31.52
C GLN A 418 -59.68 0.83 30.58
N THR A 419 -59.30 1.89 29.85
CA THR A 419 -58.13 1.84 28.96
C THR A 419 -56.85 1.48 29.72
N LEU A 420 -56.62 2.03 30.92
CA LEU A 420 -55.46 1.69 31.73
C LEU A 420 -55.43 0.23 32.20
N VAL A 421 -56.58 -0.32 32.59
CA VAL A 421 -56.71 -1.72 32.99
C VAL A 421 -56.43 -2.66 31.81
N ASP A 422 -56.96 -2.35 30.64
CA ASP A 422 -56.86 -3.20 29.45
C ASP A 422 -55.46 -3.18 28.82
N THR A 423 -54.63 -2.18 29.15
CA THR A 423 -53.33 -1.98 28.51
C THR A 423 -52.22 -2.86 29.11
N ASN A 424 -52.08 -2.91 30.45
CA ASN A 424 -50.96 -3.61 31.08
C ASN A 424 -51.29 -3.98 32.55
N GLU A 425 -50.88 -5.18 32.96
CA GLU A 425 -51.01 -5.70 34.33
C GLU A 425 -50.44 -4.75 35.40
N THR A 426 -49.40 -3.97 35.06
CA THR A 426 -48.83 -2.96 35.97
C THR A 426 -49.81 -1.81 36.26
N PHE A 427 -50.53 -1.34 35.24
CA PHE A 427 -51.51 -0.27 35.38
C PHE A 427 -52.78 -0.78 36.06
N GLU A 428 -53.24 -1.98 35.69
CA GLU A 428 -54.34 -2.67 36.36
C GLU A 428 -54.08 -2.78 37.88
N ASN A 429 -52.89 -3.21 38.29
CA ASN A 429 -52.51 -3.33 39.70
C ASN A 429 -52.52 -1.98 40.43
N ILE A 430 -52.12 -0.88 39.78
CA ILE A 430 -52.15 0.45 40.39
C ILE A 430 -53.60 0.95 40.51
N VAL A 431 -54.41 0.79 39.47
CA VAL A 431 -55.82 1.19 39.45
C VAL A 431 -56.63 0.43 40.50
N LYS A 432 -56.46 -0.90 40.62
CA LYS A 432 -57.13 -1.70 41.67
C LYS A 432 -56.73 -1.23 43.07
N LYS A 433 -55.46 -0.89 43.30
CA LYS A 433 -55.02 -0.36 44.60
C LYS A 433 -55.63 1.01 44.89
N LEU A 434 -55.78 1.88 43.90
CA LEU A 434 -56.45 3.16 44.05
C LEU A 434 -57.92 2.99 44.44
N ASP A 435 -58.64 2.06 43.81
CA ASP A 435 -60.04 1.77 44.16
C ASP A 435 -60.19 1.27 45.61
N VAL A 436 -59.31 0.36 46.03
CA VAL A 436 -59.29 -0.16 47.40
C VAL A 436 -59.01 0.96 48.40
N LEU A 437 -58.05 1.84 48.10
CA LEU A 437 -57.72 2.99 48.94
C LEU A 437 -58.86 4.03 48.99
N ASP A 438 -59.57 4.26 47.90
CA ASP A 438 -60.74 5.15 47.86
C ASP A 438 -61.90 4.56 48.69
N ALA A 439 -62.16 3.26 48.58
CA ALA A 439 -63.14 2.58 49.42
C ALA A 439 -62.76 2.65 50.91
N GLU A 440 -61.49 2.44 51.24
CA GLU A 440 -60.98 2.58 52.60
C GLU A 440 -61.10 4.03 53.11
N ARG A 441 -60.82 5.02 52.25
CA ARG A 441 -60.95 6.45 52.56
C ARG A 441 -62.39 6.82 52.92
N ILE A 442 -63.36 6.31 52.17
CA ILE A 442 -64.80 6.50 52.44
C ILE A 442 -65.17 5.85 53.77
N SER A 443 -64.78 4.59 53.99
CA SER A 443 -65.03 3.85 55.25
C SER A 443 -64.47 4.56 56.49
N VAL A 444 -63.25 5.10 56.41
CA VAL A 444 -62.63 5.88 57.49
C VAL A 444 -63.37 7.20 57.71
N ASN A 445 -63.86 7.85 56.65
CA ASN A 445 -64.63 9.08 56.77
C ASN A 445 -66.01 8.85 57.41
N ASP A 446 -66.68 7.75 57.07
CA ASP A 446 -67.93 7.34 57.69
C ASP A 446 -67.73 7.00 59.17
N SER A 447 -66.62 6.32 59.49
CA SER A 447 -66.22 6.04 60.87
C SER A 447 -65.99 7.34 61.68
N LEU A 448 -65.36 8.35 61.07
CA LEU A 448 -65.18 9.67 61.67
C LEU A 448 -66.52 10.39 61.89
N ASN A 449 -67.42 10.38 60.90
CA ASN A 449 -68.74 11.00 60.99
C ASN A 449 -69.63 10.32 62.04
N LEU A 450 -69.57 8.99 62.12
CA LEU A 450 -70.26 8.19 63.12
C LEU A 450 -69.69 8.44 64.52
N LEU A 451 -68.37 8.52 64.67
CA LEU A 451 -67.71 8.87 65.93
C LEU A 451 -68.13 10.26 66.41
N GLU A 452 -68.14 11.25 65.51
CA GLU A 452 -68.59 12.62 65.81
C GLU A 452 -70.07 12.65 66.20
N THR A 453 -70.91 11.89 65.51
CA THR A 453 -72.35 11.80 65.82
C THR A 453 -72.60 11.14 67.18
N ARG A 454 -71.87 10.07 67.52
CA ARG A 454 -71.94 9.42 68.83
C ARG A 454 -71.47 10.35 69.96
N TYR A 455 -70.43 11.13 69.72
CA TYR A 455 -69.95 12.15 70.66
C TYR A 455 -71.00 13.23 70.90
N LYS A 456 -71.57 13.81 69.83
CA LYS A 456 -72.64 14.83 69.94
C LYS A 456 -73.89 14.33 70.64
N ARG A 457 -74.17 13.02 70.57
CA ARG A 457 -75.30 12.37 71.25
C ARG A 457 -74.98 11.88 72.68
N GLY A 458 -73.79 12.17 73.21
CA GLY A 458 -73.40 11.80 74.59
C GLY A 458 -73.15 10.30 74.81
N ARG A 459 -73.02 9.50 73.76
CA ARG A 459 -72.91 8.03 73.83
C ARG A 459 -71.46 7.52 73.91
N LEU A 460 -70.51 8.36 74.32
CA LEU A 460 -69.09 8.00 74.47
C LEU A 460 -68.64 8.18 75.92
N PRO A 461 -67.88 7.23 76.49
CA PRO A 461 -67.57 7.19 77.92
C PRO A 461 -66.64 8.30 78.41
N SER A 462 -65.84 8.95 77.54
CA SER A 462 -65.03 10.11 77.92
C SER A 462 -64.57 10.97 76.73
N LYS A 463 -64.28 12.26 76.98
CA LYS A 463 -63.70 13.19 75.98
C LYS A 463 -62.32 12.73 75.48
N ALA A 464 -61.52 12.12 76.37
CA ALA A 464 -60.21 11.56 76.02
C ALA A 464 -60.32 10.38 75.05
N ALA A 465 -61.34 9.52 75.22
CA ALA A 465 -61.59 8.41 74.30
C ALA A 465 -61.99 8.89 72.89
N TYR A 466 -62.80 9.96 72.80
CA TYR A 466 -63.13 10.59 71.52
C TYR A 466 -61.89 11.16 70.82
N GLN A 467 -61.06 11.90 71.54
CA GLN A 467 -59.84 12.50 70.97
C GLN A 467 -58.88 11.43 70.45
N LYS A 468 -58.62 10.37 71.24
CA LYS A 468 -57.74 9.27 70.84
C LYS A 468 -58.24 8.57 69.56
N LEU A 469 -59.50 8.17 69.52
CA LEU A 469 -60.09 7.50 68.36
C LEU A 469 -60.15 8.42 67.13
N SER A 470 -60.49 9.69 67.32
CA SER A 470 -60.50 10.68 66.24
C SER A 470 -59.10 10.87 65.66
N ASP A 471 -58.07 10.97 66.50
CA ASP A 471 -56.68 11.11 66.07
C ASP A 471 -56.18 9.87 65.33
N ASP A 472 -56.57 8.67 65.77
CA ASP A 472 -56.21 7.42 65.09
C ASP A 472 -56.86 7.32 63.69
N PHE A 473 -58.15 7.65 63.57
CA PHE A 473 -58.81 7.72 62.26
C PHE A 473 -58.24 8.82 61.36
N VAL A 474 -57.88 9.98 61.91
CA VAL A 474 -57.23 11.07 61.15
C VAL A 474 -55.83 10.65 60.69
N LYS A 475 -55.05 9.96 61.53
CA LYS A 475 -53.74 9.39 61.14
C LYS A 475 -53.91 8.35 60.04
N ARG A 476 -54.88 7.44 60.16
CA ARG A 476 -55.19 6.44 59.14
C ARG A 476 -55.58 7.10 57.81
N ARG A 477 -56.46 8.10 57.84
CA ARG A 477 -56.85 8.87 56.66
C ARG A 477 -55.66 9.57 56.00
N LYS A 478 -54.77 10.20 56.78
CA LYS A 478 -53.54 10.82 56.26
C LYS A 478 -52.60 9.80 55.61
N LYS A 479 -52.51 8.58 56.17
CA LYS A 479 -51.74 7.49 55.55
C LYS A 479 -52.34 7.12 54.20
N ILE A 480 -53.66 6.92 54.13
CA ILE A 480 -54.37 6.62 52.88
C ILE A 480 -54.12 7.71 51.83
N ASP A 481 -54.34 8.99 52.18
CA ASP A 481 -54.11 10.12 51.26
C ASP A 481 -52.66 10.12 50.71
N ARG A 482 -51.65 9.93 51.56
CA ARG A 482 -50.23 9.82 51.11
C ARG A 482 -49.97 8.63 50.19
N THR A 483 -50.69 7.52 50.40
CA THR A 483 -50.50 6.30 49.59
C THR A 483 -51.13 6.49 48.21
N ILE A 484 -52.29 7.16 48.15
CA ILE A 484 -52.94 7.58 46.91
C ILE A 484 -52.00 8.51 46.11
N ASP A 485 -51.46 9.56 46.75
CA ASP A 485 -50.54 10.50 46.07
C ASP A 485 -49.30 9.78 45.52
N LYS A 486 -48.74 8.82 46.27
CA LYS A 486 -47.61 8.01 45.82
C LYS A 486 -47.94 7.17 44.58
N LEU A 487 -49.13 6.58 44.51
CA LEU A 487 -49.56 5.78 43.36
C LEU A 487 -49.83 6.64 42.11
N ILE A 488 -50.38 7.85 42.28
CA ILE A 488 -50.55 8.80 41.19
C ILE A 488 -49.19 9.26 40.66
N GLN A 489 -48.24 9.57 41.55
CA GLN A 489 -46.89 9.95 41.14
C GLN A 489 -46.16 8.80 40.42
N GLN A 490 -46.40 7.55 40.84
CA GLN A 490 -45.88 6.37 40.15
C GLN A 490 -46.49 6.21 38.75
N LEU A 491 -47.79 6.45 38.56
CA LEU A 491 -48.39 6.49 37.22
C LEU A 491 -47.76 7.59 36.36
N ARG A 492 -47.53 8.76 36.95
CA ARG A 492 -46.93 9.90 36.27
C ARG A 492 -45.47 9.67 35.88
N SER A 493 -44.70 8.88 36.62
CA SER A 493 -43.32 8.55 36.23
C SER A 493 -43.23 7.73 34.95
N TYR A 494 -44.32 7.10 34.50
CA TYR A 494 -44.37 6.42 33.19
C TYR A 494 -44.66 7.39 32.02
N LEU A 495 -44.87 8.68 32.29
CA LEU A 495 -44.98 9.75 31.28
C LEU A 495 -43.64 10.47 31.01
N LEU A 496 -42.61 10.22 31.83
CA LEU A 496 -41.25 10.76 31.70
C LEU A 496 -40.36 9.70 31.06
#